data_AF-A0A7C1SCC3-F1
#
_entry.id   AF-A0A7C1SCC3-F1
#
_cell.length_a   1.000
_cell.length_b   1.000
_cell.length_c   1.000
_cell.angle_alpha   90.00
_cell.angle_beta   90.00
_cell.angle_gamma   90.00
#
_symmetry.space_group_name_H-M   'P 1'
#
loop_
_entity.id
_entity.type
_entity.pdbx_description
1 polymer ?
#
loop_
_entity_poly.entity_id
_entity_poly.type
_entity_poly.pdbx_seq_one_letter_code
_entity_poly.pdbx_strand_id
1 'polypeptide(L)'
;MTTIYRNLLEKLRTEIRVRHYSVRTEQTYEQWVRRFLFFSKMRPVAELSAGEVRVYLEYLATKRKVSASTQNQALNALVRTAMISGQFMNCSDTPMCLQP
;
A
#
# COMPACT_ATOMS: atom_id res chain seq x y z
N MET A 1 18.04 -1.16 10.13
CA MET A 1 16.69 -1.27 9.53
C MET A 1 15.73 -0.45 10.38
N THR A 2 15.17 0.63 9.82
CA THR A 2 14.49 1.73 10.51
C THR A 2 13.28 1.30 11.35
N THR A 3 13.31 1.59 12.65
CA THR A 3 12.28 1.24 13.65
C THR A 3 10.87 1.73 13.29
N ILE A 4 10.77 2.86 12.58
CA ILE A 4 9.51 3.45 12.09
C ILE A 4 8.75 2.46 11.19
N TYR A 5 9.48 1.69 10.37
CA TYR A 5 8.84 0.76 9.43
C TYR A 5 8.24 -0.46 10.12
N ARG A 6 8.89 -0.94 11.19
CA ARG A 6 8.39 -2.09 11.97
C ARG A 6 7.03 -1.77 12.59
N ASN A 7 6.90 -0.59 13.21
CA ASN A 7 5.66 -0.18 13.85
C ASN A 7 4.51 -0.02 12.84
N LEU A 8 4.80 0.50 11.64
CA LEU A 8 3.80 0.61 10.58
C LEU A 8 3.30 -0.77 10.12
N LEU A 9 4.22 -1.73 9.89
CA LEU A 9 3.84 -3.09 9.51
C LEU A 9 3.03 -3.77 10.62
N GLU A 10 3.38 -3.58 11.88
CA GLU A 10 2.59 -4.12 13.00
C GLU A 10 1.18 -3.55 13.02
N LYS A 11 1.02 -2.24 12.84
CA LYS A 11 -0.32 -1.63 12.75
C LYS A 11 -1.11 -2.14 11.54
N LEU A 12 -0.46 -2.32 10.38
CA LEU A 12 -1.06 -2.93 9.19
C LEU A 12 -1.54 -4.36 9.48
N ARG A 13 -0.73 -5.17 10.15
CA ARG A 13 -1.10 -6.54 10.55
C ARG A 13 -2.30 -6.54 11.49
N THR A 14 -2.31 -5.66 12.49
CA THR A 14 -3.43 -5.54 13.43
C THR A 14 -4.72 -5.19 12.68
N GLU A 15 -4.69 -4.22 11.79
CA GLU A 15 -5.86 -3.82 10.97
C GLU A 15 -6.37 -4.92 10.03
N ILE A 16 -5.45 -5.65 9.39
CA ILE A 16 -5.80 -6.77 8.52
C ILE A 16 -6.45 -7.89 9.32
N ARG A 17 -5.95 -8.16 10.53
CA ARG A 17 -6.52 -9.15 11.47
C ARG A 17 -7.89 -8.72 12.00
N VAL A 18 -8.06 -7.44 12.35
CA VAL A 18 -9.35 -6.87 12.78
C VAL A 18 -10.41 -7.03 11.68
N ARG A 19 -10.00 -6.91 10.41
CA ARG A 19 -10.88 -7.11 9.24
C ARG A 19 -11.04 -8.57 8.84
N HIS A 20 -10.52 -9.52 9.62
CA HIS A 20 -10.59 -10.96 9.37
C HIS A 20 -10.08 -11.41 8.00
N TYR A 21 -9.12 -10.67 7.43
CA TYR A 21 -8.49 -11.09 6.18
C TYR A 21 -7.58 -12.30 6.39
N SER A 22 -7.37 -13.05 5.30
CA SER A 22 -6.49 -14.22 5.32
C SER A 22 -5.03 -13.83 5.57
N VAL A 23 -4.26 -14.73 6.15
CA VAL A 23 -2.80 -14.60 6.33
C VAL A 23 -2.08 -14.40 4.99
N ARG A 24 -2.62 -14.94 3.88
CA ARG A 24 -2.08 -14.70 2.54
C ARG A 24 -2.21 -13.23 2.13
N THR A 25 -3.35 -12.60 2.43
CA THR A 25 -3.59 -11.18 2.14
C THR A 25 -2.62 -10.30 2.95
N GLU A 26 -2.38 -10.64 4.22
CA GLU A 26 -1.40 -9.99 5.08
C GLU A 26 -0.01 -9.97 4.43
N GLN A 27 0.47 -11.15 4.00
CA GLN A 27 1.78 -11.29 3.38
C GLN A 27 1.89 -10.53 2.06
N THR A 28 0.85 -10.59 1.21
CA THR A 28 0.82 -9.85 -0.06
C THR A 28 0.90 -8.34 0.19
N TYR A 29 0.15 -7.83 1.17
CA TYR A 29 0.15 -6.40 1.49
C TYR A 29 1.51 -5.96 2.05
N GLU A 30 2.09 -6.75 2.95
CA GLU A 30 3.44 -6.51 3.49
C GLU A 30 4.50 -6.48 2.38
N GLN A 31 4.39 -7.35 1.37
CA GLN A 31 5.28 -7.34 0.21
C GLN A 31 5.12 -6.08 -0.65
N TRP A 32 3.88 -5.62 -0.89
CA TRP A 32 3.64 -4.39 -1.66
C TRP A 32 4.21 -3.16 -0.95
N VAL A 33 3.97 -3.05 0.36
CA VAL A 33 4.50 -1.94 1.16
C VAL A 33 6.04 -1.97 1.18
N ARG A 34 6.67 -3.14 1.31
CA ARG A 34 8.14 -3.28 1.21
C ARG A 34 8.67 -2.80 -0.14
N ARG A 35 8.05 -3.24 -1.24
CA ARG A 35 8.47 -2.86 -2.60
C ARG A 35 8.32 -1.36 -2.83
N PHE A 36 7.24 -0.79 -2.32
CA PHE A 36 6.97 0.62 -2.42
C PHE A 36 7.98 1.45 -1.61
N LEU A 37 8.31 1.05 -0.38
CA LEU A 37 9.31 1.76 0.42
C LEU A 37 10.71 1.72 -0.16
N PHE A 38 11.06 0.61 -0.81
CA PHE A 38 12.31 0.52 -1.55
C PHE A 38 12.32 1.50 -2.73
N PHE A 39 11.20 1.63 -3.45
CA PHE A 39 11.04 2.59 -4.54
C PHE A 39 11.11 4.05 -4.03
N SER A 40 10.46 4.35 -2.92
CA SER A 40 10.43 5.69 -2.31
C SER A 40 11.69 6.05 -1.52
N LYS A 41 12.78 5.27 -1.62
CA LYS A 41 14.06 5.48 -0.91
C LYS A 41 13.92 5.63 0.61
N MET A 42 13.01 4.86 1.23
CA MET A 42 12.72 4.90 2.67
C MET A 42 12.16 6.23 3.20
N ARG A 43 11.50 7.04 2.36
CA ARG A 43 10.77 8.20 2.84
C ARG A 43 9.65 7.83 3.82
N PRO A 44 9.37 8.66 4.84
CA PRO A 44 8.32 8.40 5.81
C PRO A 44 6.95 8.29 5.14
N VAL A 45 6.09 7.41 5.67
CA VAL A 45 4.73 7.23 5.14
C VAL A 45 3.88 8.49 5.21
N ALA A 46 4.19 9.38 6.16
CA ALA A 46 3.58 10.70 6.30
C ALA A 46 3.89 11.65 5.13
N GLU A 47 4.99 11.43 4.38
CA GLU A 47 5.37 12.23 3.22
C GLU A 47 4.94 11.58 1.90
N LEU A 48 4.26 10.43 1.95
CA LEU A 48 3.75 9.75 0.76
C LEU A 48 2.54 10.51 0.23
N SER A 49 2.80 11.40 -0.71
CA SER A 49 1.76 12.05 -1.50
C SER A 49 1.12 11.06 -2.47
N ALA A 50 -0.15 11.30 -2.83
CA ALA A 50 -0.87 10.59 -3.89
C ALA A 50 -0.09 10.57 -5.22
N GLY A 51 0.75 11.58 -5.46
CA GLY A 51 1.65 11.63 -6.63
C GLY A 51 2.66 10.48 -6.67
N GLU A 52 3.29 10.14 -5.55
CA GLU A 52 4.28 9.04 -5.48
C GLU A 52 3.61 7.67 -5.67
N VAL A 53 2.39 7.51 -5.14
CA VAL A 53 1.59 6.30 -5.36
C VAL A 53 1.28 6.14 -6.85
N ARG A 54 0.88 7.23 -7.53
CA ARG A 54 0.60 7.22 -8.98
C ARG A 54 1.84 6.85 -9.80
N VAL A 55 2.99 7.45 -9.49
CA VAL A 55 4.27 7.15 -10.17
C VAL A 55 4.67 5.69 -9.95
N TYR A 56 4.46 5.15 -8.75
CA TYR A 56 4.73 3.74 -8.48
C TYR A 56 3.80 2.78 -9.25
N LEU A 57 2.50 3.09 -9.33
CA LEU A 57 1.55 2.29 -10.12
C LEU A 57 1.89 2.35 -11.61
N GLU A 58 2.29 3.50 -12.12
CA GLU A 58 2.76 3.65 -13.49
C GLU A 58 4.04 2.84 -13.75
N TYR A 59 4.98 2.83 -12.80
CA TYR A 59 6.17 1.97 -12.86
C TYR A 59 5.78 0.47 -12.88
N LEU A 60 4.79 0.06 -12.08
CA LEU A 60 4.29 -1.30 -12.11
C LEU A 60 3.67 -1.66 -13.47
N ALA A 61 2.87 -0.78 -14.05
CA ALA A 61 2.25 -0.97 -15.36
C ALA A 61 3.28 -1.05 -16.49
N THR A 62 4.23 -0.11 -16.52
CA THR A 62 5.14 0.06 -17.65
C THR A 62 6.38 -0.83 -17.55
N LYS A 63 7.03 -0.90 -16.38
CA LYS A 63 8.29 -1.63 -16.20
C LYS A 63 8.09 -3.06 -15.77
N ARG A 64 7.12 -3.32 -14.87
CA ARG A 64 6.83 -4.68 -14.39
C ARG A 64 5.74 -5.39 -15.20
N LYS A 65 5.03 -4.70 -16.10
CA LYS A 65 3.94 -5.23 -16.94
C LYS A 65 2.93 -6.06 -16.13
N VAL A 66 2.63 -5.64 -14.90
CA VAL A 66 1.70 -6.38 -14.05
C VAL A 66 0.26 -6.16 -14.50
N SER A 67 -0.60 -7.16 -14.29
CA SER A 67 -2.02 -7.07 -14.60
C SER A 67 -2.73 -5.97 -13.79
N ALA A 68 -3.86 -5.48 -14.29
CA ALA A 68 -4.69 -4.51 -13.57
C ALA A 68 -5.12 -5.03 -12.18
N SER A 69 -5.42 -6.33 -12.05
CA SER A 69 -5.75 -6.95 -10.76
C SER A 69 -4.57 -6.86 -9.76
N THR A 70 -3.35 -7.07 -10.24
CA THR A 70 -2.14 -6.95 -9.43
C THR A 70 -1.87 -5.51 -8.99
N GLN A 71 -2.17 -4.52 -9.85
CA GLN A 71 -2.10 -3.10 -9.50
C GLN A 71 -3.13 -2.73 -8.42
N ASN A 72 -4.36 -3.23 -8.55
CA ASN A 72 -5.41 -2.99 -7.56
C ASN A 72 -5.02 -3.57 -6.19
N GLN A 73 -4.38 -4.75 -6.14
CA GLN A 73 -3.85 -5.29 -4.89
C GLN A 73 -2.76 -4.40 -4.27
N ALA A 74 -1.85 -3.87 -5.11
CA ALA A 74 -0.83 -2.94 -4.64
C ALA A 74 -1.43 -1.63 -4.11
N LEU A 75 -2.38 -1.04 -4.84
CA LEU A 75 -3.10 0.16 -4.43
C LEU A 75 -3.84 -0.07 -3.11
N ASN A 76 -4.60 -1.16 -2.99
CA ASN A 76 -5.35 -1.48 -1.78
C ASN A 76 -4.42 -1.62 -0.56
N ALA A 77 -3.24 -2.23 -0.72
CA ALA A 77 -2.24 -2.34 0.34
C ALA A 77 -1.72 -0.96 0.78
N LEU A 78 -1.45 -0.07 -0.17
CA LEU A 78 -0.99 1.30 0.11
C LEU A 78 -2.07 2.15 0.79
N VAL A 79 -3.30 2.12 0.27
CA VAL A 79 -4.45 2.82 0.87
C VAL A 79 -4.72 2.33 2.28
N ARG A 80 -4.68 1.01 2.52
CA ARG A 80 -4.83 0.43 3.86
C ARG A 80 -3.76 0.96 4.81
N THR A 81 -2.51 1.05 4.34
CA THR A 81 -1.38 1.56 5.13
C THR A 81 -1.51 3.06 5.41
N ALA A 82 -1.96 3.85 4.44
CA ALA A 82 -2.15 5.29 4.59
C ALA A 82 -3.26 5.65 5.60
N MET A 83 -4.36 4.87 5.59
CA MET A 83 -5.47 5.05 6.55
C MET A 83 -5.01 4.88 8.00
N ILE A 84 -4.01 4.05 8.25
CA ILE A 84 -3.45 3.74 9.57
C ILE A 84 -2.56 4.87 10.10
N SER A 85 -1.88 5.57 9.19
CA SER A 85 -1.05 6.73 9.54
C SER A 85 -1.84 8.00 9.80
N GLY A 86 -3.14 8.04 9.49
CA GLY A 86 -3.99 9.22 9.73
C GLY A 86 -3.69 10.43 8.83
N GLN A 87 -2.86 10.25 7.80
CA GLN A 87 -2.47 11.30 6.85
C GLN A 87 -3.08 10.97 5.47
N PHE A 88 -4.08 11.75 5.07
CA PHE A 88 -4.78 11.79 3.77
C PHE A 88 -5.67 10.60 3.31
N MET A 89 -6.95 10.92 3.13
CA MET A 89 -7.55 11.06 1.79
C MET A 89 -8.72 12.06 1.84
N ASN A 90 -8.65 13.11 1.02
CA ASN A 90 -9.85 13.79 0.53
C ASN A 90 -10.51 12.86 -0.49
N CYS A 91 -11.83 12.75 -0.41
CA CYS A 91 -12.68 11.69 -0.99
C CYS A 91 -12.79 11.65 -2.53
N SER A 92 -11.86 12.19 -3.32
CA SER A 92 -12.11 12.44 -4.76
C SER A 92 -11.58 11.40 -5.77
N ASP A 93 -10.76 10.41 -5.39
CA ASP A 93 -10.00 9.62 -6.40
C ASP A 93 -10.04 8.09 -6.23
N THR A 94 -11.20 7.51 -5.88
CA THR A 94 -11.40 6.06 -6.00
C THR A 94 -12.43 5.71 -7.05
N PRO A 95 -12.00 5.22 -8.23
CA PRO A 95 -12.81 4.33 -9.03
C PRO A 95 -12.08 2.99 -9.15
N MET A 96 -12.35 2.07 -8.22
CA MET A 96 -12.57 0.66 -8.59
C MET A 96 -13.00 -0.13 -7.36
N CYS A 97 -14.33 -0.19 -7.21
CA CYS A 97 -15.00 -1.32 -6.60
C CYS A 97 -14.57 -2.64 -7.30
N LEU A 98 -14.77 -3.73 -6.57
CA LEU A 98 -14.58 -5.14 -6.94
C LEU A 98 -13.16 -5.71 -6.80
N GLN A 99 -12.93 -6.21 -5.58
CA GLN A 99 -12.41 -7.57 -5.40
C GLN A 99 -13.39 -8.59 -5.98
N PRO A 100 -12.90 -9.77 -6.38
CA PRO A 100 -13.38 -11.00 -5.79
C PRO A 100 -12.44 -11.50 -4.68
#